data_AF-A0A944KPB4-F1
#
_entry.id   AF-A0A944KPB4-F1
#
_cell.length_a   1.000
_cell.length_b   1.000
_cell.length_c   1.000
_cell.angle_alpha   90.00
_cell.angle_beta   90.00
_cell.angle_gamma   90.00
#
_symmetry.space_group_name_H-M   'P 1'
#
loop_
_entity.id
_entity.type
_entity.pdbx_description
1 polymer ?
#
loop_
_entity_poly.entity_id
_entity_poly.type
_entity_poly.pdbx_seq_one_letter_code
_entity_poly.pdbx_strand_id
1 'polypeptide(L)'
;MTEGAGVEPTGGWTTRSRAALFWTTAVVGLPVAFGSWMVLWAASDEDNRGTAHDRSWPNDTILTLGVAPLVVAHLLGLVLLITTGRGARRDRASAMVFGVVAFVIDSAVGVTTALVLTGGSLVEVTPSP
;
A
#
# COMPACT_ATOMS: atom_id res chain seq x y z
N MET A 1 -51.63 -7.88 10.06
CA MET A 1 -50.59 -7.34 10.96
C MET A 1 -49.60 -8.44 11.27
N THR A 2 -48.46 -8.46 10.57
CA THR A 2 -47.19 -9.07 11.03
C THR A 2 -46.09 -8.31 10.31
N GLU A 3 -45.62 -7.24 10.96
CA GLU A 3 -44.41 -6.49 10.64
C GLU A 3 -43.22 -7.47 10.66
N GLY A 4 -42.81 -7.91 9.47
CA GLY A 4 -41.70 -8.83 9.30
C GLY A 4 -40.37 -8.09 9.43
N ALA A 5 -39.73 -8.27 10.58
CA ALA A 5 -38.29 -8.19 10.80
C ALA A 5 -37.56 -7.07 10.04
N GLY A 6 -37.54 -5.87 10.63
CA GLY A 6 -36.50 -4.90 10.34
C GLY A 6 -35.14 -5.55 10.60
N VAL A 7 -34.43 -5.89 9.53
CA VAL A 7 -33.01 -6.22 9.59
C VAL A 7 -32.33 -4.97 10.14
N GLU A 8 -32.01 -4.96 11.44
CA GLU A 8 -31.18 -3.92 12.02
C GLU A 8 -29.91 -3.79 11.17
N PRO A 9 -29.44 -2.58 10.84
CA PRO A 9 -28.14 -2.41 10.21
C PRO A 9 -27.03 -2.76 11.21
N THR A 10 -26.76 -4.06 11.36
CA THR A 10 -25.75 -4.68 12.24
C THR A 10 -24.31 -4.45 11.79
N GLY A 11 -24.08 -3.73 10.69
CA GLY A 11 -22.74 -3.35 10.27
C GLY A 11 -22.34 -2.05 10.97
N GLY A 12 -21.20 -2.00 11.67
CA GLY A 12 -20.64 -0.79 12.29
C GLY A 12 -20.20 0.33 11.31
N TRP A 13 -20.89 0.44 10.18
CA TRP A 13 -20.78 1.40 9.10
C TRP A 13 -21.84 2.50 9.24
N THR A 14 -21.50 3.72 8.84
CA THR A 14 -22.37 4.89 8.91
C THR A 14 -23.41 4.90 7.78
N THR A 15 -22.96 4.70 6.54
CA THR A 15 -23.81 4.58 5.35
C THR A 15 -23.21 3.59 4.34
N ARG A 16 -24.05 2.99 3.47
CA ARG A 16 -23.58 2.12 2.38
C ARG A 16 -22.64 2.85 1.42
N SER A 17 -22.92 4.12 1.09
CA SER A 17 -22.09 4.93 0.20
C SER A 17 -20.67 5.17 0.74
N ARG A 18 -20.54 5.40 2.06
CA ARG A 18 -19.23 5.60 2.69
C ARG A 18 -18.45 4.29 2.82
N ALA A 19 -19.15 3.18 3.08
CA ALA A 19 -18.53 1.86 3.05
C ALA A 19 -18.01 1.54 1.64
N ALA A 20 -18.80 1.82 0.59
CA ALA A 20 -18.37 1.66 -0.79
C ALA A 20 -17.14 2.51 -1.11
N LEU A 21 -17.13 3.79 -0.72
CA LEU A 21 -15.99 4.69 -0.92
C LEU A 21 -14.69 4.15 -0.27
N PHE A 22 -14.78 3.62 0.94
CA PHE A 22 -13.64 3.00 1.61
C PHE A 22 -13.10 1.80 0.81
N TRP A 23 -13.97 0.88 0.40
CA TRP A 23 -13.54 -0.30 -0.35
C TRP A 23 -13.03 0.01 -1.74
N THR A 24 -13.64 0.98 -2.45
CA THR A 24 -13.10 1.44 -3.73
C THR A 24 -11.72 2.05 -3.57
N THR A 25 -11.49 2.80 -2.47
CA THR A 25 -10.19 3.38 -2.16
C THR A 25 -9.15 2.28 -1.92
N ALA A 26 -9.49 1.23 -1.16
CA ALA A 26 -8.61 0.08 -0.94
C ALA A 26 -8.29 -0.66 -2.26
N VAL A 27 -9.29 -0.91 -3.11
CA VAL A 27 -9.07 -1.58 -4.40
C VAL A 27 -8.16 -0.76 -5.33
N VAL A 28 -8.31 0.57 -5.35
CA VAL A 28 -7.41 1.47 -6.08
C VAL A 28 -6.01 1.53 -5.45
N GLY A 29 -5.90 1.27 -4.14
CA GLY A 29 -4.63 1.15 -3.43
C GLY A 29 -3.74 0.03 -3.95
N LEU A 30 -4.32 -1.08 -4.45
CA LEU A 30 -3.58 -2.23 -4.97
C LEU A 30 -2.60 -1.88 -6.11
N PRO A 31 -3.03 -1.28 -7.25
CA PRO A 31 -2.11 -0.91 -8.32
C PRO A 31 -1.10 0.16 -7.89
N VAL A 32 -1.46 1.05 -6.96
CA VAL A 32 -0.54 2.07 -6.43
C VAL A 32 0.54 1.44 -5.56
N ALA A 33 0.17 0.54 -4.65
CA ALA A 33 1.10 -0.21 -3.82
C ALA A 33 2.06 -1.03 -4.70
N PHE A 34 1.53 -1.79 -5.66
CA PHE A 34 2.32 -2.50 -6.65
C PHE A 34 3.29 -1.58 -7.41
N GLY A 35 2.79 -0.48 -7.98
CA GLY A 35 3.60 0.48 -8.73
C GLY A 35 4.73 1.08 -7.88
N SER A 36 4.47 1.37 -6.61
CA SER A 36 5.49 1.90 -5.70
C SER A 36 6.63 0.90 -5.44
N TRP A 37 6.32 -0.40 -5.33
CA TRP A 37 7.34 -1.45 -5.24
C TRP A 37 8.13 -1.61 -6.55
N MET A 38 7.49 -1.43 -7.71
CA MET A 38 8.18 -1.45 -9.01
C MET A 38 9.10 -0.25 -9.22
N VAL A 39 8.73 0.93 -8.70
CA VAL A 39 9.63 2.09 -8.70
C VAL A 39 10.89 1.81 -7.87
N LEU A 40 10.74 1.17 -6.69
CA LEU A 40 11.90 0.75 -5.89
C LEU A 40 12.80 -0.21 -6.66
N TRP A 41 12.22 -1.23 -7.29
CA TRP A 41 12.98 -2.19 -8.10
C TRP A 41 13.70 -1.52 -9.26
N ALA A 42 13.02 -0.66 -10.03
CA ALA A 42 13.62 0.04 -11.15
C ALA A 42 14.76 0.97 -10.70
N ALA A 43 14.60 1.64 -9.56
CA ALA A 43 15.67 2.45 -8.98
C ALA A 43 16.87 1.59 -8.55
N SER A 44 16.63 0.42 -7.91
CA SER A 44 17.69 -0.52 -7.56
C SER A 44 18.43 -1.06 -8.79
N ASP A 45 17.70 -1.38 -9.85
CA ASP A 45 18.24 -1.93 -11.09
C ASP A 45 19.07 -0.88 -11.86
N GLU A 46 18.60 0.37 -11.93
CA GLU A 46 19.37 1.49 -12.48
C GLU A 46 20.67 1.72 -11.70
N ASP A 47 20.59 1.69 -10.38
CA ASP A 47 21.71 1.82 -9.45
C ASP A 47 22.78 0.75 -9.66
N ASN A 48 22.37 -0.49 -9.90
CA ASN A 48 23.28 -1.60 -10.16
C ASN A 48 23.94 -1.50 -11.53
N ARG A 49 23.24 -0.98 -12.54
CA ARG A 49 23.82 -0.69 -13.86
C ARG A 49 24.80 0.49 -13.82
N GLY A 50 24.48 1.52 -13.05
CA GLY A 50 25.27 2.75 -12.92
C GLY A 50 26.54 2.63 -12.06
N THR A 51 26.54 1.76 -11.04
CA THR A 51 27.66 1.58 -10.09
C THR A 51 28.74 0.59 -10.54
N ALA A 52 28.83 0.29 -11.84
CA ALA A 52 29.91 -0.52 -12.39
C ALA A 52 31.31 0.10 -12.16
N HIS A 53 31.43 1.40 -11.80
CA HIS A 53 32.72 2.09 -11.67
C HIS A 53 33.04 2.73 -10.31
N ASP A 54 32.06 2.97 -9.43
CA ASP A 54 32.34 3.59 -8.12
C ASP A 54 31.38 3.06 -7.04
N ARG A 55 31.89 2.13 -6.21
CA ARG A 55 31.12 1.43 -5.15
C ARG A 55 31.45 1.95 -3.73
N SER A 56 32.03 3.14 -3.64
CA SER A 56 32.61 3.68 -2.40
C SER A 56 31.59 4.39 -1.51
N TRP A 57 30.38 4.66 -2.01
CA TRP A 57 29.31 5.38 -1.30
C TRP A 57 27.98 4.60 -1.32
N PRO A 58 27.11 4.82 -0.32
CA PRO A 58 25.72 4.38 -0.40
C PRO A 58 25.12 4.92 -1.70
N ASN A 59 24.40 4.07 -2.43
CA ASN A 59 23.83 4.45 -3.70
C ASN A 59 22.69 5.46 -3.44
N ASP A 60 22.92 6.74 -3.71
CA ASP A 60 21.99 7.83 -3.39
C ASP A 60 20.70 7.76 -4.24
N THR A 61 20.78 7.11 -5.40
CA THR A 61 19.70 7.06 -6.38
C THR A 61 18.59 6.08 -5.97
N ILE A 62 18.88 4.89 -5.43
CA ILE A 62 17.86 4.00 -4.84
C ILE A 62 17.17 4.65 -3.64
N LEU A 63 17.91 5.41 -2.82
CA LEU A 63 17.36 6.11 -1.66
C LEU A 63 16.41 7.23 -2.09
N THR A 64 16.81 8.04 -3.06
CA THR A 64 16.06 9.24 -3.49
C THR A 64 14.96 8.94 -4.50
N LEU A 65 15.18 8.01 -5.43
CA LEU A 65 14.24 7.67 -6.51
C LEU A 65 13.47 6.37 -6.27
N GLY A 66 13.90 5.53 -5.34
CA GLY A 66 13.19 4.30 -4.96
C GLY A 66 12.48 4.44 -3.61
N VAL A 67 13.26 4.59 -2.54
CA VAL A 67 12.74 4.57 -1.15
C VAL A 67 11.88 5.79 -0.83
N ALA A 68 12.34 7.00 -1.17
CA ALA A 68 11.56 8.20 -0.89
C ALA A 68 10.14 8.19 -1.53
N PRO A 69 9.96 7.94 -2.84
CA PRO A 69 8.62 7.86 -3.42
C PRO A 69 7.81 6.68 -2.89
N LEU A 70 8.44 5.55 -2.56
CA LEU A 70 7.77 4.41 -1.93
C LEU A 70 7.16 4.80 -0.58
N VAL A 71 7.94 5.46 0.29
CA VAL A 71 7.49 5.92 1.61
C VAL A 71 6.36 6.94 1.46
N VAL A 72 6.50 7.91 0.55
CA VAL A 72 5.46 8.92 0.29
C VAL A 72 4.16 8.26 -0.17
N ALA A 73 4.22 7.32 -1.12
CA ALA A 73 3.04 6.60 -1.60
C ALA A 73 2.33 5.82 -0.49
N HIS A 74 3.09 5.12 0.36
CA HIS A 74 2.55 4.35 1.48
C HIS A 74 1.91 5.25 2.55
N LEU A 75 2.55 6.37 2.89
CA LEU A 75 2.00 7.33 3.86
C LEU A 75 0.70 7.96 3.33
N LEU A 76 0.66 8.34 2.06
CA LEU A 76 -0.56 8.87 1.44
C LEU A 76 -1.68 7.83 1.42
N GLY A 77 -1.39 6.59 1.02
CA GLY A 77 -2.35 5.50 1.02
C GLY A 77 -2.92 5.22 2.42
N LEU A 78 -2.05 5.15 3.44
CA LEU A 78 -2.45 4.95 4.83
C LEU A 78 -3.35 6.08 5.34
N VAL A 79 -2.96 7.33 5.11
CA VAL A 79 -3.76 8.51 5.52
C VAL A 79 -5.13 8.50 4.82
N LEU A 80 -5.18 8.16 3.53
CA LEU A 80 -6.42 8.11 2.77
C LEU A 80 -7.36 7.00 3.30
N LEU A 81 -6.83 5.81 3.60
CA LEU A 81 -7.61 4.70 4.15
C LEU A 81 -8.13 5.00 5.58
N ILE A 82 -7.31 5.63 6.42
CA ILE A 82 -7.73 6.03 7.77
C ILE A 82 -8.80 7.13 7.69
N THR A 83 -8.62 8.16 6.86
CA THR A 83 -9.58 9.28 6.75
C THR A 83 -10.92 8.82 6.16
N THR A 84 -10.91 8.01 5.11
CA THR A 84 -12.12 7.40 4.55
C THR A 84 -12.77 6.44 5.54
N GLY A 85 -11.99 5.61 6.24
CA GLY A 85 -12.47 4.71 7.30
C GLY A 85 -13.14 5.46 8.45
N ARG A 86 -12.58 6.60 8.89
CA ARG A 86 -13.16 7.44 9.96
C ARG A 86 -14.48 8.07 9.56
N GLY A 87 -14.67 8.38 8.28
CA GLY A 87 -15.97 8.81 7.76
C GLY A 87 -16.97 7.66 7.67
N ALA A 88 -16.48 6.47 7.32
CA ALA A 88 -17.30 5.29 7.04
C ALA A 88 -17.75 4.51 8.28
N ARG A 89 -17.04 4.57 9.41
CA ARG A 89 -17.42 3.85 10.65
C ARG A 89 -17.91 4.76 11.76
N ARG A 90 -18.80 4.22 12.61
CA ARG A 90 -19.31 4.93 13.80
C ARG A 90 -18.26 5.02 14.90
N ASP A 91 -17.46 3.97 15.05
CA ASP A 91 -16.36 3.91 16.01
C ASP A 91 -15.02 4.26 15.35
N ARG A 92 -14.27 5.15 16.00
CA ARG A 92 -12.97 5.64 15.51
C ARG A 92 -11.87 4.60 15.64
N ALA A 93 -11.91 3.76 16.67
CA ALA A 93 -10.91 2.71 16.85
C ALA A 93 -11.07 1.63 15.75
N SER A 94 -12.31 1.20 15.50
CA SER A 94 -12.64 0.29 14.40
C SER A 94 -12.27 0.86 13.03
N ALA A 95 -12.47 2.15 12.79
CA ALA A 95 -12.02 2.83 11.57
C ALA A 95 -10.50 2.74 11.36
N MET A 96 -9.72 2.99 12.42
CA MET A 96 -8.26 2.89 12.36
C MET A 96 -7.82 1.46 12.08
N VAL A 97 -8.37 0.47 12.77
CA VAL A 97 -8.05 -0.94 12.57
C VAL A 97 -8.32 -1.35 11.12
N PHE A 98 -9.49 -1.01 10.57
CA PHE A 98 -9.81 -1.33 9.18
C PHE A 98 -8.89 -0.63 8.18
N GLY A 99 -8.56 0.64 8.40
CA GLY A 99 -7.64 1.38 7.54
C GLY A 99 -6.24 0.76 7.53
N VAL A 100 -5.70 0.40 8.70
CA VAL A 100 -4.39 -0.25 8.83
C VAL A 100 -4.41 -1.65 8.21
N VAL A 101 -5.44 -2.45 8.47
CA VAL A 101 -5.55 -3.80 7.90
C VAL A 101 -5.64 -3.76 6.37
N ALA A 102 -6.47 -2.88 5.81
CA ALA A 102 -6.56 -2.71 4.36
C ALA A 102 -5.21 -2.29 3.77
N PHE A 103 -4.52 -1.33 4.38
CA PHE A 103 -3.19 -0.89 3.96
C PHE A 103 -2.16 -2.02 3.98
N VAL A 104 -2.13 -2.84 5.05
CA VAL A 104 -1.23 -3.99 5.15
C VAL A 104 -1.51 -5.01 4.05
N ILE A 105 -2.79 -5.29 3.78
CA ILE A 105 -3.19 -6.19 2.69
C ILE A 105 -2.74 -5.63 1.34
N ASP A 106 -2.98 -4.34 1.07
CA ASP A 106 -2.61 -3.72 -0.19
C ASP A 106 -1.09 -3.77 -0.42
N SER A 107 -0.31 -3.44 0.61
CA SER A 107 1.14 -3.50 0.56
C SER A 107 1.65 -4.94 0.39
N ALA A 108 1.05 -5.91 1.08
CA ALA A 108 1.40 -7.33 0.95
C ALA A 108 1.10 -7.88 -0.45
N VAL A 109 -0.03 -7.52 -1.04
CA VAL A 109 -0.37 -7.90 -2.42
C VAL A 109 0.58 -7.22 -3.41
N GLY A 110 0.85 -5.93 -3.21
CA GLY A 110 1.79 -5.17 -4.03
C GLY A 110 3.18 -5.77 -4.04
N VAL A 111 3.75 -6.03 -2.85
CA VAL A 111 5.11 -6.58 -2.72
C VAL A 111 5.19 -8.00 -3.27
N THR A 112 4.17 -8.83 -3.03
CA THR A 112 4.14 -10.22 -3.54
C THR A 112 4.08 -10.24 -5.06
N THR A 113 3.21 -9.42 -5.65
CA THR A 113 3.08 -9.32 -7.11
C THR A 113 4.37 -8.79 -7.74
N ALA A 114 4.99 -7.78 -7.11
CA ALA A 114 6.25 -7.23 -7.53
C ALA A 114 7.37 -8.29 -7.50
N LEU A 115 7.50 -9.05 -6.41
CA LEU A 115 8.47 -10.14 -6.30
C LEU A 115 8.28 -11.24 -7.34
N VAL A 116 7.04 -11.61 -7.65
CA VAL A 116 6.74 -12.60 -8.70
C VAL A 116 7.24 -12.11 -10.06
N LEU A 117 7.08 -10.82 -10.37
CA LEU A 117 7.49 -10.24 -11.65
C LEU A 117 8.99 -9.99 -11.76
N THR A 118 9.68 -9.72 -10.64
CA THR A 118 11.11 -9.42 -10.62
C THR A 118 12.00 -10.63 -10.32
N GLY A 119 11.42 -11.84 -10.31
CA GLY A 119 12.18 -13.07 -10.05
C GLY A 119 12.63 -13.22 -8.59
N GLY A 120 11.95 -12.56 -7.64
CA GLY A 120 12.19 -12.68 -6.20
C GLY A 120 13.13 -11.63 -5.61
N SER A 121 13.58 -10.63 -6.39
CA SER A 121 14.44 -9.54 -5.91
C SER A 121 13.79 -8.18 -6.13
N LEU A 122 13.66 -7.39 -5.07
CA LEU A 122 13.23 -5.97 -5.15
C LEU A 122 14.40 -5.00 -5.00
N VAL A 123 15.44 -5.44 -4.31
CA VAL A 123 16.68 -4.69 -4.09
C VAL A 123 17.79 -5.72 -4.18
N GLU A 124 18.68 -5.56 -5.15
CA GLU A 124 19.85 -6.44 -5.21
C GLU A 124 20.93 -5.87 -4.29
N VAL A 125 21.34 -6.65 -3.31
CA VAL A 125 22.47 -6.31 -2.44
C VAL A 125 23.71 -6.96 -3.07
N THR A 126 24.53 -6.15 -3.75
CA THR A 126 25.80 -6.58 -4.36
C THR A 126 26.97 -6.23 -3.42
N PRO A 127 28.01 -7.08 -3.26
CA PRO A 127 28.27 -8.30 -4.02
C PRO A 127 27.51 -9.50 -3.45
N SER A 128 26.91 -10.29 -4.34
CA SER A 128 26.50 -11.65 -4.03
C SER A 128 27.76 -12.44 -3.62
N PRO A 129 27.71 -13.25 -2.54
CA PRO A 129 28.84 -14.10 -2.14
C PRO A 129 29.21 -15.13 -3.21
#